data_AF-A0A382HGA3-F1
#
_entry.id   AF-A0A382HGA3-F1
#
_cell.length_a   1.000
_cell.length_b   1.000
_cell.length_c   1.000
_cell.angle_alpha   90.00
_cell.angle_beta   90.00
_cell.angle_gamma   90.00
#
_symmetry.space_group_name_H-M   'P 1'
#
loop_
_entity.id
_entity.type
_entity.pdbx_description
1 polymer ?
#
loop_
_entity_poly.entity_id
_entity_poly.type
_entity_poly.pdbx_seq_one_letter_code
_entity_poly.pdbx_strand_id
1 'polypeptide(L)'
;VIRSPLAAVLVLSGTLSAQEPLKPVVSTPSSSFVVQEASVSGIHTALATGMIDCAELTKAYLRRIEAYDDQGPKLNAILTVNPRA
;
A
#
# COMPACT_ATOMS: atom_id res chain seq x y z
N VAL A 1 -16.84 -51.63 52.18
CA VAL A 1 -16.51 -51.11 50.83
C VAL A 1 -16.54 -49.60 50.87
N ILE A 2 -15.33 -49.04 51.04
CA ILE A 2 -14.79 -47.70 50.80
C ILE A 2 -15.77 -46.51 50.75
N ARG A 3 -15.61 -45.63 51.74
CA ARG A 3 -16.12 -44.26 51.87
C ARG A 3 -15.08 -43.28 51.29
N SER A 4 -15.52 -42.21 50.61
CA SER A 4 -14.70 -41.04 50.24
C SER A 4 -13.95 -40.47 51.46
N PRO A 5 -12.79 -39.79 51.32
CA PRO A 5 -12.82 -38.31 51.25
C PRO A 5 -11.57 -37.58 50.66
N LEU A 6 -11.75 -36.27 50.46
CA LEU A 6 -10.82 -35.14 50.67
C LEU A 6 -9.39 -35.10 50.07
N ALA A 7 -9.20 -34.03 49.29
CA ALA A 7 -8.20 -32.96 49.47
C ALA A 7 -6.76 -33.12 48.96
N ALA A 8 -6.32 -31.97 48.40
CA ALA A 8 -4.96 -31.45 48.33
C ALA A 8 -4.03 -32.04 47.28
N VAL A 9 -3.91 -31.36 46.13
CA VAL A 9 -2.57 -31.09 45.57
C VAL A 9 -2.55 -29.69 44.95
N LEU A 10 -1.67 -28.87 45.52
CA LEU A 10 -1.23 -27.56 45.07
C LEU A 10 -0.15 -27.79 44.01
N VAL A 11 -0.38 -27.42 42.74
CA VAL A 11 0.66 -27.48 41.69
C VAL A 11 0.87 -26.12 41.05
N LEU A 12 2.08 -25.64 41.30
CA LEU A 12 2.87 -24.62 40.65
C LEU A 12 2.88 -24.77 39.11
N SER A 13 2.34 -23.81 38.37
CA SER A 13 2.54 -23.59 36.92
C SER A 13 1.86 -22.27 36.58
N GLY A 14 2.40 -21.31 35.85
CA GLY A 14 3.52 -21.24 34.93
C GLY A 14 3.22 -19.97 34.13
N THR A 15 4.23 -19.15 33.85
CA THR A 15 4.06 -17.89 33.13
C THR A 15 3.56 -18.18 31.70
N LEU A 16 2.25 -18.10 31.47
CA LEU A 16 1.70 -18.23 30.13
C LEU A 16 1.46 -16.83 29.55
N SER A 17 2.46 -16.42 28.77
CA SER A 17 2.40 -15.31 27.84
C SER A 17 1.11 -15.39 27.02
N ALA A 18 0.22 -14.41 27.21
CA ALA A 18 -0.87 -14.16 26.28
C ALA A 18 -0.27 -13.53 25.03
N GLN A 19 0.07 -14.35 24.04
CA GLN A 19 0.43 -13.88 22.71
C GLN A 19 -0.85 -13.34 22.07
N GLU A 20 -0.96 -12.01 22.00
CA GLU A 20 -2.10 -11.32 21.38
C GLU A 20 -2.33 -11.82 19.95
N PRO A 21 -3.61 -11.97 19.54
CA PRO A 21 -3.95 -12.50 18.24
C PRO A 21 -3.32 -11.65 17.14
N LEU A 22 -2.61 -12.32 16.23
CA LEU A 22 -2.03 -11.79 15.01
C LEU A 22 -3.06 -10.88 14.31
N LYS A 23 -2.92 -9.57 14.48
CA LYS A 23 -3.59 -8.57 13.64
C LYS A 23 -3.19 -8.89 12.20
N PRO A 24 -4.14 -9.02 11.26
CA PRO A 24 -3.79 -9.21 9.87
C PRO A 24 -2.89 -8.04 9.46
N VAL A 25 -1.70 -8.37 8.95
CA VAL A 25 -0.84 -7.41 8.27
C VAL A 25 -1.62 -6.97 7.03
N VAL A 26 -2.40 -5.91 7.20
CA VAL A 26 -2.89 -5.10 6.09
C VAL A 26 -1.61 -4.57 5.45
N SER A 27 -1.22 -5.18 4.34
CA SER A 27 -0.20 -4.64 3.45
C SER A 27 -0.71 -3.26 3.04
N THR A 28 -0.17 -2.21 3.66
CA THR A 28 -0.42 -0.84 3.28
C THR A 28 -0.16 -0.73 1.78
N PRO A 29 -1.11 -0.22 0.97
CA PRO A 29 -0.86 -0.03 -0.45
C PRO A 29 0.40 0.80 -0.60
N SER A 30 1.34 0.30 -1.41
CA SER A 30 2.53 1.05 -1.78
C SER A 30 2.09 2.44 -2.23
N SER A 31 2.53 3.48 -1.52
CA SER A 31 2.16 4.86 -1.81
C SER A 31 2.42 5.15 -3.29
N SER A 32 1.36 5.30 -4.08
CA SER A 32 1.46 5.66 -5.49
C SER A 32 2.16 7.01 -5.61
N PHE A 33 3.17 7.12 -6.47
CA PHE A 33 3.82 8.39 -6.74
C PHE A 33 2.82 9.38 -7.37
N VAL A 34 2.63 10.53 -6.71
CA VAL A 34 1.71 11.56 -7.18
C VAL A 34 2.45 12.51 -8.11
N VAL A 35 2.07 12.49 -9.39
CA VAL A 35 2.68 13.36 -10.41
C VAL A 35 2.28 14.84 -10.30
N GLN A 36 1.18 15.13 -9.60
CA GLN A 36 0.67 16.50 -9.46
C GLN A 36 1.56 17.31 -8.52
N GLU A 37 1.95 18.51 -8.95
CA GLU A 37 2.87 19.40 -8.23
C GLU A 37 4.26 18.78 -7.92
N ALA A 38 4.59 17.64 -8.54
CA ALA A 38 5.91 17.05 -8.41
C ALA A 38 6.93 17.91 -9.16
N SER A 39 7.97 18.36 -8.46
CA SER A 39 9.08 19.06 -9.11
C SER A 39 9.88 18.10 -9.99
N VAL A 40 10.51 18.62 -11.04
CA VAL A 40 11.42 17.85 -11.89
C VAL A 40 12.51 17.17 -11.06
N SER A 41 13.09 17.89 -10.08
CA SER A 41 14.07 17.32 -9.14
C SER A 41 13.49 16.13 -8.37
N GLY A 42 12.26 16.25 -7.86
CA GLY A 42 11.58 15.15 -7.16
C GLY A 42 11.32 13.93 -8.04
N ILE A 43 10.92 14.14 -9.31
CA ILE A 43 10.76 13.06 -10.30
C ILE A 43 12.11 12.38 -10.56
N HIS A 44 13.18 13.14 -10.75
CA HIS A 44 14.52 12.59 -10.95
C HIS A 44 15.00 11.78 -9.73
N THR A 45 14.76 12.26 -8.52
CA THR A 45 15.06 11.49 -7.31
C THR A 45 14.24 10.20 -7.25
N ALA A 46 12.94 10.25 -7.59
CA ALA A 46 12.09 9.07 -7.58
C ALA A 46 12.54 8.02 -8.62
N LEU A 47 12.94 8.45 -9.82
CA LEU A 47 13.52 7.58 -10.84
C LEU A 47 14.89 7.01 -10.40
N ALA A 48 15.77 7.85 -9.86
CA ALA A 48 17.11 7.45 -9.43
C ALA A 48 17.09 6.47 -8.25
N THR A 49 16.07 6.57 -7.38
CA THR A 49 15.87 5.67 -6.25
C THR A 49 15.08 4.41 -6.61
N GLY A 50 14.58 4.30 -7.85
CA GLY A 50 13.74 3.20 -8.30
C GLY A 50 12.34 3.19 -7.65
N MET A 51 11.91 4.32 -7.08
CA MET A 51 10.56 4.48 -6.54
C MET A 51 9.50 4.40 -7.64
N ILE A 52 9.87 4.87 -8.84
CA ILE A 52 9.10 4.72 -10.08
C ILE A 52 10.04 4.42 -11.23
N ASP A 53 9.50 3.89 -12.32
CA ASP A 53 10.17 3.86 -13.61
C ASP A 53 9.59 4.91 -14.61
N CYS A 54 10.26 5.08 -15.75
CA CYS A 54 9.83 6.01 -16.79
C CYS A 54 8.48 5.62 -17.41
N ALA A 55 8.20 4.32 -17.54
CA ALA A 55 6.95 3.84 -18.13
C ALA A 55 5.76 4.09 -17.20
N GLU A 56 5.93 3.92 -15.89
CA GLU A 56 4.96 4.25 -14.86
C GLU A 56 4.66 5.75 -14.84
N LEU A 57 5.69 6.59 -14.92
CA LEU A 57 5.53 8.03 -15.02
C LEU A 57 4.71 8.42 -16.26
N THR A 58 5.07 7.88 -17.43
CA THR A 58 4.34 8.16 -18.68
C THR A 58 2.90 7.68 -18.60
N LYS A 59 2.66 6.45 -18.11
CA LYS A 59 1.30 5.90 -17.91
C LYS A 59 0.47 6.76 -16.96
N ALA A 60 1.08 7.32 -15.92
CA ALA A 60 0.39 8.22 -14.99
C ALA A 60 -0.08 9.49 -15.69
N TYR A 61 0.72 10.08 -16.59
CA TYR A 61 0.32 11.23 -17.39
C TYR A 61 -0.72 10.89 -18.45
N LEU A 62 -0.56 9.77 -19.17
CA LEU A 62 -1.54 9.31 -20.16
C LEU A 62 -2.93 9.13 -19.55
N ARG A 63 -3.00 8.52 -18.36
CA ARG A 63 -4.26 8.37 -17.62
C ARG A 63 -4.89 9.72 -17.26
N ARG A 64 -4.07 10.74 -16.93
CA ARG A 64 -4.57 12.09 -16.65
C ARG A 64 -5.08 12.79 -17.89
N ILE A 65 -4.41 12.62 -19.03
CA ILE A 65 -4.86 13.14 -20.32
C ILE A 65 -6.23 12.55 -20.64
N GLU A 66 -6.38 11.23 -20.59
CA GLU A 66 -7.67 10.56 -20.82
C GLU A 66 -8.77 11.06 -19.86
N ALA A 67 -8.45 11.15 -18.56
CA ALA A 67 -9.41 11.56 -17.54
C ALA A 67 -9.85 13.02 -17.65
N TYR A 68 -8.98 13.93 -18.10
CA TYR A 68 -9.26 15.38 -18.07
C TYR A 68 -9.49 16.00 -19.44
N ASP A 69 -8.76 15.56 -20.45
CA ASP A 69 -8.78 16.13 -21.79
C ASP A 69 -9.97 15.63 -22.61
N ASP A 70 -10.29 14.33 -22.50
CA ASP A 70 -11.36 13.68 -23.26
C ASP A 70 -12.61 13.38 -22.43
N GLN A 71 -12.46 12.62 -21.33
CA GLN A 71 -13.59 12.09 -20.56
C GLN A 71 -14.12 13.06 -19.49
N GLY A 72 -13.29 14.00 -19.05
CA GLY A 72 -13.60 14.90 -17.94
C GLY A 72 -14.10 16.27 -18.39
N PRO A 73 -13.55 17.39 -17.88
CA PRO A 73 -13.98 18.74 -18.21
C PRO A 73 -13.72 19.15 -19.67
N LYS A 74 -13.18 18.26 -20.51
CA LYS A 74 -12.88 18.48 -21.91
C LYS A 74 -11.99 19.70 -22.12
N LEU A 75 -10.78 19.63 -21.55
CA LEU A 75 -9.82 20.72 -21.66
C LEU A 75 -9.39 20.98 -23.11
N ASN A 76 -9.44 19.94 -23.97
CA ASN A 76 -9.03 20.00 -25.38
C ASN A 76 -7.61 20.58 -25.55
N ALA A 77 -6.72 20.28 -24.61
CA ALA A 77 -5.34 20.76 -24.58
C ALA A 77 -4.41 19.87 -25.41
N ILE A 78 -4.74 18.60 -25.63
CA ILE A 78 -3.92 17.63 -26.36
C ILE A 78 -4.63 17.21 -27.65
N LEU A 79 -4.08 17.59 -28.79
CA LEU A 79 -4.65 17.19 -30.09
C LEU A 79 -4.41 15.72 -30.42
N THR A 80 -3.24 15.18 -30.07
CA THR A 80 -2.85 13.80 -30.37
C THR A 80 -1.78 13.33 -29.40
N VAL A 81 -1.90 12.09 -28.93
CA VAL A 81 -0.88 11.40 -28.14
C VAL A 81 0.01 10.54 -29.05
N ASN A 82 1.31 10.44 -28.74
CA ASN A 82 2.21 9.53 -29.45
C ASN A 82 1.80 8.07 -29.18
N PRO A 83 1.47 7.25 -30.21
CA PRO A 83 1.02 5.87 -30.02
C PRO A 83 2.11 4.91 -29.51
N ARG A 84 3.38 5.37 -29.47
CA ARG A 84 4.52 4.60 -28.93
C ARG A 84 4.98 5.09 -27.55
N ALA A 85 4.21 5.96 -26.91
CA ALA A 85 4.50 6.48 -25.57
C ALA A 85 4.38 5.40 -24.49
#